data_AF-A0A0B6YSH4-F1
#
_entry.id   AF-A0A0B6YSH4-F1
#
_cell.length_a   1.000
_cell.length_b   1.000
_cell.length_c   1.000
_cell.angle_alpha   90.00
_cell.angle_beta   90.00
_cell.angle_gamma   90.00
#
_symmetry.space_group_name_H-M   'P 1'
#
loop_
_entity.id
_entity.type
_entity.pdbx_description
1 polymer ?
#
loop_
_entity_poly.entity_id
_entity_poly.type
_entity_poly.pdbx_seq_one_letter_code
_entity_poly.pdbx_strand_id
1 'polypeptide(L)' 'AHPFSLIPFGVGTRSCVGRRIAEIQIYLSTIKILQRYWLRKGDNFDIKPTVRTQLTPGPELPVMFIER' A
#
# COMPACT_ATOMS: atom_id res chain seq x y z
N ALA A 1 -9.42 -15.24 -16.91
CA ALA A 1 -8.93 -13.88 -16.56
C ALA A 1 -10.14 -12.95 -16.51
N HIS A 2 -10.39 -12.26 -15.40
CA HIS A 2 -11.58 -11.41 -15.24
C HIS A 2 -11.16 -9.94 -15.41
N PRO A 3 -11.62 -9.25 -16.47
CA PRO A 3 -11.08 -7.95 -16.89
C PRO A 3 -11.27 -6.80 -15.88
N PHE A 4 -12.14 -6.98 -14.88
CA PHE A 4 -12.46 -5.95 -13.87
C PHE A 4 -12.06 -6.34 -12.44
N SER A 5 -11.19 -7.34 -12.25
CA SER A 5 -10.74 -7.72 -10.91
C SER A 5 -9.80 -6.71 -10.24
N LEU A 6 -9.24 -5.75 -10.99
CA LEU A 6 -8.30 -4.76 -10.48
C LEU A 6 -8.67 -3.34 -10.92
N ILE A 7 -9.43 -2.64 -10.08
CA ILE A 7 -9.88 -1.26 -10.32
C ILE A 7 -9.63 -0.31 -9.13
N PRO A 8 -8.46 -0.36 -8.44
CA PRO A 8 -8.21 0.45 -7.24
C PRO A 8 -8.19 1.97 -7.52
N PHE A 9 -7.98 2.36 -8.78
CA PHE A 9 -7.98 3.75 -9.24
C PHE A 9 -9.19 4.09 -10.12
N GLY A 10 -10.23 3.24 -10.13
CA GLY A 10 -11.36 3.36 -11.04
C GLY A 10 -11.02 3.04 -12.50
N VAL A 11 -11.99 3.26 -13.39
CA VAL A 11 -11.90 2.96 -14.82
C VAL A 11 -12.56 4.07 -15.65
N GLY A 12 -12.06 4.31 -16.87
CA GLY A 12 -12.62 5.30 -17.80
C GLY A 12 -12.17 6.74 -17.55
N THR A 13 -12.94 7.69 -18.09
CA THR A 13 -12.61 9.13 -18.13
C THR A 13 -12.55 9.80 -16.76
N ARG A 14 -13.21 9.22 -15.75
CA ARG A 14 -13.19 9.68 -14.35
C ARG A 14 -12.36 8.78 -13.44
N SER A 15 -11.44 8.00 -14.00
CA SER A 15 -10.42 7.30 -13.19
C SER A 15 -9.52 8.31 -12.45
N CYS A 16 -8.81 7.84 -11.43
CA CYS A 16 -7.96 8.69 -10.59
C CYS A 16 -6.96 9.47 -11.46
N VAL A 17 -7.08 10.80 -11.43
CA VAL A 17 -6.16 11.71 -12.14
C VAL A 17 -4.70 11.50 -11.72
N GLY A 18 -4.48 11.11 -10.46
CA GLY A 18 -3.16 10.84 -9.89
C GLY A 18 -2.63 9.42 -10.10
N ARG A 19 -3.32 8.54 -10.83
CA ARG A 19 -2.97 7.10 -10.93
C ARG A 19 -1.49 6.87 -11.27
N ARG A 20 -0.97 7.54 -12.30
CA ARG A 20 0.42 7.35 -12.73
C ARG A 20 1.42 7.80 -11.67
N ILE A 21 1.12 8.90 -10.98
CA ILE A 21 1.96 9.42 -9.90
C ILE A 21 1.96 8.43 -8.74
N ALA A 22 0.78 7.94 -8.34
CA ALA A 22 0.64 6.97 -7.26
C ALA A 22 1.37 5.65 -7.57
N GLU A 23 1.20 5.09 -8.77
CA GLU A 23 1.88 3.86 -9.21
C GLU A 23 3.41 4.03 -9.15
N ILE A 24 3.94 5.11 -9.71
CA ILE A 24 5.39 5.40 -9.68
C ILE A 24 5.90 5.56 -8.25
N GLN A 25 5.19 6.30 -7.40
CA GLN A 25 5.59 6.51 -6.01
C GLN A 25 5.58 5.19 -5.24
N ILE A 26 4.58 4.33 -5.43
CA ILE A 26 4.51 3.00 -4.81
C ILE A 26 5.73 2.18 -5.26
N TYR A 27 5.98 2.05 -6.56
CA TYR A 27 7.10 1.26 -7.06
C TYR A 27 8.45 1.75 -6.55
N LEU A 28 8.73 3.06 -6.67
CA LEU A 28 10.00 3.62 -6.23
C LEU A 28 10.20 3.51 -4.72
N SER A 29 9.15 3.74 -3.93
CA SER A 29 9.23 3.62 -2.46
C SER A 29 9.46 2.18 -2.06
N THR A 30 8.75 1.22 -2.66
CA THR A 30 8.95 -0.21 -2.41
C THR A 30 10.38 -0.64 -2.74
N ILE A 31 10.91 -0.26 -3.91
CA ILE A 31 12.29 -0.59 -4.30
C ILE A 31 13.28 -0.03 -3.29
N LYS A 32 13.15 1.24 -2.90
CA LYS A 32 14.05 1.88 -1.92
C LYS A 32 14.00 1.21 -0.55
N ILE A 33 12.81 0.81 -0.10
CA ILE A 33 12.62 0.09 1.16
C ILE A 33 13.34 -1.25 1.09
N LEU A 34 13.10 -2.04 0.05
CA LEU A 34 13.68 -3.38 -0.11
C LEU A 34 15.21 -3.37 -0.28
N GLN A 35 15.77 -2.29 -0.83
CA GLN A 35 17.23 -2.13 -0.97
C GLN A 35 17.94 -1.83 0.35
N ARG A 36 17.26 -1.18 1.29
CA ARG A 36 17.88 -0.64 2.52
C ARG A 36 17.48 -1.38 3.79
N TYR A 37 16.31 -2.02 3.79
CA TYR A 37 15.72 -2.58 5.00
C TYR A 37 15.17 -4.00 4.79
N TRP A 38 15.30 -4.80 5.84
CA TRP A 38 14.48 -5.97 6.09
C TRP A 38 13.23 -5.55 6.87
N LEU A 39 12.05 -5.97 6.40
CA LEU A 39 10.80 -5.74 7.10
C LEU A 39 10.50 -6.92 8.04
N ARG A 40 10.30 -6.66 9.33
CA ARG A 40 9.81 -7.65 10.29
C ARG A 40 8.43 -7.27 10.80
N LYS A 41 7.56 -8.27 10.89
CA LYS A 41 6.28 -8.13 11.59
C LYS A 41 6.49 -8.13 13.10
N GLY A 42 5.65 -7.41 13.83
CA GLY A 42 5.53 -7.54 15.28
C GLY A 42 4.96 -8.91 15.70
N ASP A 43 5.04 -9.19 17.00
CA ASP A 43 4.59 -10.45 17.58
C ASP A 43 3.07 -10.64 17.39
N ASN A 44 2.30 -9.56 17.65
CA ASN A 44 0.88 -9.49 17.31
C ASN A 44 0.69 -8.72 16.00
N PHE A 45 0.25 -9.41 14.94
CA PHE A 45 0.04 -8.84 13.60
C PHE A 45 -1.44 -8.91 13.17
N ASP A 46 -2.34 -8.60 14.09
CA ASP A 46 -3.78 -8.48 13.79
C ASP A 46 -4.13 -7.06 13.33
N ILE A 47 -4.12 -6.84 12.01
CA ILE A 47 -4.45 -5.54 11.41
C ILE A 47 -5.94 -5.52 11.06
N LYS A 48 -6.72 -4.73 11.81
CA LYS A 48 -8.14 -4.53 11.53
C LYS A 48 -8.33 -3.31 10.62
N PRO A 49 -9.04 -3.44 9.48
CA PRO A 49 -9.33 -2.31 8.64
C PRO A 49 -10.22 -1.30 9.38
N THR A 50 -9.95 -0.01 9.18
CA THR A 50 -10.75 1.10 9.69
C THR A 50 -11.06 2.05 8.54
N VAL A 51 -12.23 2.68 8.55
CA VAL A 51 -12.61 3.68 7.54
C VAL A 51 -12.54 5.07 8.15
N ARG A 52 -11.66 5.92 7.62
CA ARG A 52 -11.56 7.36 7.94
C ARG A 52 -11.53 8.13 6.63
N THR A 53 -12.68 8.22 5.96
CA THR A 53 -12.82 8.67 4.56
C THR A 53 -12.23 7.70 3.53
N GLN A 54 -11.09 7.08 3.83
CA GLN A 54 -10.47 6.00 3.07
C GLN A 54 -10.34 4.75 3.94
N LEU A 55 -10.20 3.59 3.30
CA LEU A 55 -9.86 2.34 3.98
C LEU A 55 -8.38 2.40 4.39
N THR A 56 -8.13 2.36 5.69
CA THR A 56 -6.78 2.35 6.27
C THR A 56 -6.62 1.15 7.20
N PRO A 57 -5.38 0.73 7.51
CA PRO A 57 -5.16 -0.09 8.69
C PRO A 57 -5.67 0.64 9.95
N GLY A 58 -5.83 -0.11 11.04
CA GLY A 58 -6.09 0.44 12.37
C GLY A 58 -5.01 1.43 12.82
N PRO A 59 -5.13 2.00 14.03
CA PRO A 59 -4.26 3.08 14.50
C PRO A 59 -2.76 2.72 14.51
N GLU A 60 -2.43 1.43 14.56
CA GLU A 60 -1.05 0.95 14.60
C GLU A 60 -0.79 -0.07 13.48
N LEU A 61 0.38 0.05 12.84
CA LEU A 61 0.90 -0.92 11.90
C LEU A 61 2.16 -1.56 12.49
N PRO A 62 2.09 -2.81 13.00
CA PRO A 62 3.20 -3.45 13.70
C PRO A 62 4.26 -3.98 12.71
N VAL A 63 4.94 -3.07 12.02
CA VAL A 63 6.03 -3.35 11.06
C VAL A 63 7.29 -2.62 11.51
N MET A 64 8.38 -3.36 11.63
CA MET A 64 9.71 -2.86 11.99
C MET A 64 10.61 -2.86 10.75
N PHE A 65 11.36 -1.78 10.58
CA PHE A 65 12.40 -1.65 9.56
C PHE A 65 13.75 -1.95 10.21
N ILE A 66 14.45 -2.96 9.71
CA ILE A 66 15.78 -3.36 10.18
C ILE A 66 16.75 -3.05 9.06
N GLU A 67 17.78 -2.26 9.33
CA GLU A 67 18.81 -1.96 8.34
C GLU A 67 19.47 -3.26 7.85
N ARG A 68 19.74 -3.29 6.55
CA ARG A 68 20.29 -4.44 5.87
C ARG A 68 21.79 -4.57 6.03
#